data_AF-A0A2H1VB72-F1
#
_entry.id   AF-A0A2H1VB72-F1
#
_cell.length_a   1.000
_cell.length_b   1.000
_cell.length_c   1.000
_cell.angle_alpha   90.00
_cell.angle_beta   90.00
_cell.angle_gamma   90.00
#
_symmetry.space_group_name_H-M   'P 1'
#
loop_
_entity.id
_entity.type
_entity.pdbx_description
1 polymer ?
#
loop_
_entity_poly.entity_id
_entity_poly.type
_entity_poly.pdbx_seq_one_letter_code
_entity_poly.pdbx_strand_id
1 'polypeptide(L)'
;MEDLKPKEHGESTEDARRTDHERLVSGSLATDGEERQSWDSEWCRLAYWELTQRVGRQFGVRLRAVDVFGGGGGACGSGRHGLCLDALDQRGDSQQADQVKKTRAKIGLGVTLSLESDGVWLYNRSQEPVFVSSPALDAAAAKALLVWRVAPGHCLCIFDPSCPPPAVSLPHIGPVDPRSVRISFAKGWGPKYSRRDVTACPCWLEVLLAPPS
;
A
#
# COMPACT_ATOMS: atom_id res chain seq x y z
N MET A 1 -62.18 -4.74 42.70
CA MET A 1 -62.46 -5.85 43.63
C MET A 1 -61.41 -6.91 43.36
N GLU A 2 -60.38 -7.11 44.18
CA GLU A 2 -59.95 -6.44 45.43
C GLU A 2 -58.41 -6.51 45.51
N ASP A 3 -57.78 -5.60 46.25
CA ASP A 3 -56.36 -5.72 46.65
C ASP A 3 -56.17 -6.82 47.70
N LEU A 4 -54.98 -7.46 47.73
CA LEU A 4 -54.37 -7.97 48.97
C LEU A 4 -52.90 -8.39 48.79
N LYS A 5 -52.04 -8.03 49.76
CA LYS A 5 -50.62 -8.42 49.88
C LYS A 5 -50.19 -8.39 51.35
N PRO A 6 -49.51 -9.43 51.86
CA PRO A 6 -48.22 -9.25 52.57
C PRO A 6 -47.16 -10.32 52.13
N LYS A 7 -45.83 -10.24 52.33
CA LYS A 7 -44.95 -9.87 53.50
C LYS A 7 -45.07 -10.89 54.66
N GLU A 8 -44.06 -11.28 55.46
CA GLU A 8 -42.63 -10.91 55.68
C GLU A 8 -41.73 -12.21 55.61
N HIS A 9 -40.54 -12.47 56.21
CA HIS A 9 -39.45 -11.73 56.94
C HIS A 9 -38.13 -12.59 56.94
N GLY A 10 -36.94 -11.97 57.04
CA GLY A 10 -35.68 -12.56 57.59
C GLY A 10 -34.96 -13.69 56.81
N GLU A 11 -33.68 -14.04 57.07
CA GLU A 11 -32.58 -13.35 57.80
C GLU A 11 -31.19 -13.88 57.32
N SER A 12 -30.07 -13.40 57.88
CA SER A 12 -28.68 -13.61 57.44
C SER A 12 -27.91 -14.70 58.19
N THR A 13 -26.88 -15.31 57.57
CA THR A 13 -25.68 -15.91 58.22
C THR A 13 -24.48 -15.93 57.26
N GLU A 14 -23.25 -16.07 57.78
CA GLU A 14 -22.00 -15.70 57.12
C GLU A 14 -21.03 -16.87 56.75
N ASP A 15 -20.09 -16.54 55.86
CA ASP A 15 -18.66 -16.92 55.84
C ASP A 15 -18.15 -18.27 55.25
N ALA A 16 -16.86 -18.21 54.91
CA ALA A 16 -15.85 -19.26 54.82
C ALA A 16 -15.90 -20.29 53.68
N ARG A 17 -15.23 -19.93 52.57
CA ARG A 17 -14.11 -20.79 52.11
C ARG A 17 -13.00 -20.05 51.36
N ARG A 18 -11.83 -20.03 52.00
CA ARG A 18 -10.54 -19.56 51.50
C ARG A 18 -9.93 -20.62 50.57
N THR A 19 -9.21 -20.20 49.53
CA THR A 19 -8.21 -21.04 48.84
C THR A 19 -6.98 -20.18 48.57
N ASP A 20 -5.79 -20.69 48.91
CA ASP A 20 -4.56 -19.91 48.98
C ASP A 20 -3.84 -19.71 47.63
N HIS A 21 -3.04 -18.64 47.57
CA HIS A 21 -2.40 -18.13 46.35
C HIS A 21 -0.94 -18.61 46.24
N GLU A 22 -0.73 -19.92 46.08
CA GLU A 22 0.62 -20.50 46.02
C GLU A 22 1.43 -20.01 44.80
N ARG A 23 2.76 -19.90 44.99
CA ARG A 23 3.67 -19.19 44.07
C ARG A 23 4.98 -19.94 43.85
N LEU A 24 5.03 -20.78 42.83
CA LEU A 24 6.25 -21.39 42.27
C LEU A 24 6.21 -21.17 40.75
N VAL A 25 6.95 -20.23 40.16
CA VAL A 25 8.42 -20.20 39.93
C VAL A 25 8.85 -21.02 38.71
N SER A 26 9.22 -20.27 37.65
CA SER A 26 10.19 -20.61 36.59
C SER A 26 10.01 -21.94 35.81
N GLY A 27 9.29 -21.86 34.69
CA GLY A 27 9.40 -22.83 33.58
C GLY A 27 9.32 -22.12 32.23
N SER A 28 10.45 -21.64 31.70
CA SER A 28 10.49 -20.96 30.40
C SER A 28 10.32 -21.95 29.24
N LEU A 29 9.11 -22.03 28.70
CA LEU A 29 8.77 -22.65 27.42
C LEU A 29 7.92 -21.66 26.59
N ALA A 30 8.42 -20.43 26.45
CA ALA A 30 7.94 -19.52 25.42
C ALA A 30 8.45 -20.01 24.06
N THR A 31 7.53 -20.28 23.15
CA THR A 31 7.82 -20.70 21.77
C THR A 31 8.59 -19.64 21.01
N ASP A 32 9.51 -20.10 20.16
CA ASP A 32 9.84 -19.58 18.84
C ASP A 32 9.78 -18.05 18.69
N GLY A 33 10.96 -17.43 18.74
CA GLY A 33 11.09 -15.97 18.83
C GLY A 33 10.36 -15.22 17.74
N GLU A 34 9.36 -14.42 18.14
CA GLU A 34 8.87 -13.31 17.35
C GLU A 34 10.05 -12.39 17.02
N GLU A 35 10.47 -12.40 15.75
CA GLU A 35 11.34 -11.35 15.22
C GLU A 35 10.63 -10.02 15.44
N ARG A 36 11.16 -9.20 16.35
CA ARG A 36 10.71 -7.83 16.56
C ARG A 36 11.00 -7.02 15.30
N GLN A 37 10.03 -7.01 14.39
CA GLN A 37 10.10 -6.33 13.10
C GLN A 37 10.60 -4.90 13.30
N SER A 38 11.82 -4.62 12.86
CA SER A 38 12.52 -3.37 13.13
C SER A 38 12.04 -2.29 12.16
N TRP A 39 11.10 -1.47 12.65
CA TRP A 39 10.55 -0.29 11.97
C TRP A 39 11.62 0.78 11.62
N ASP A 40 12.89 0.53 11.93
CA ASP A 40 14.06 1.28 11.49
C ASP A 40 14.36 1.12 9.99
N SER A 41 14.03 -0.03 9.41
CA SER A 41 14.30 -0.33 8.01
C SER A 41 13.20 0.18 7.07
N GLU A 42 13.63 0.66 5.91
CA GLU A 42 12.77 1.13 4.81
C GLU A 42 12.48 -0.05 3.86
N TRP A 43 11.20 -0.41 3.68
CA TRP A 43 10.82 -1.55 2.83
C TRP A 43 10.58 -1.17 1.37
N CYS A 44 10.28 0.11 1.09
CA CYS A 44 10.33 0.64 -0.29
C CYS A 44 10.59 2.15 -0.34
N ARG A 45 10.97 2.62 -1.53
CA ARG A 45 10.94 4.03 -1.93
C ARG A 45 9.92 4.28 -3.01
N LEU A 46 9.18 5.37 -2.87
CA LEU A 46 8.23 5.86 -3.85
C LEU A 46 8.87 7.02 -4.63
N ALA A 47 8.86 6.95 -5.95
CA ALA A 47 9.24 8.04 -6.85
C ALA A 47 8.05 8.42 -7.74
N TYR A 48 7.62 9.68 -7.69
CA TYR A 48 6.54 10.17 -8.54
C TYR A 48 7.09 10.82 -9.82
N TRP A 49 6.39 10.60 -10.93
CA TRP A 49 6.81 10.97 -12.27
C TRP A 49 5.65 11.54 -13.09
N GLU A 50 5.96 12.57 -13.88
CA GLU A 50 5.06 13.17 -14.86
C GLU A 50 5.73 13.07 -16.24
N LEU A 51 5.16 12.24 -17.13
CA LEU A 51 5.80 11.81 -18.38
C LEU A 51 7.23 11.24 -18.14
N THR A 52 8.27 11.89 -18.65
CA THR A 52 9.69 11.52 -18.46
C THR A 52 10.37 12.24 -17.29
N GLN A 53 9.64 13.01 -16.49
CA GLN A 53 10.18 13.93 -15.48
C GLN A 53 9.86 13.46 -14.07
N ARG A 54 10.87 13.26 -13.21
CA ARG A 54 10.64 12.99 -11.78
C ARG A 54 10.18 14.28 -11.10
N VAL A 55 9.13 14.20 -10.29
CA VAL A 55 8.56 15.34 -9.57
C VAL A 55 8.71 15.13 -8.07
N GLY A 56 9.43 16.05 -7.43
CA GLY A 56 9.81 15.95 -6.02
C GLY A 56 10.97 14.99 -5.73
N ARG A 57 11.16 14.69 -4.44
CA ARG A 57 12.14 13.71 -3.93
C ARG A 57 11.53 12.31 -3.86
N GLN A 58 12.38 11.29 -3.74
CA GLN A 58 11.92 9.96 -3.30
C GLN A 58 11.35 10.04 -1.87
N PHE A 59 10.28 9.28 -1.62
CA PHE A 59 9.66 9.14 -0.31
C PHE A 59 9.91 7.73 0.22
N GLY A 60 10.63 7.62 1.34
CA GLY A 60 10.94 6.36 2.00
C GLY A 60 9.81 5.87 2.89
N VAL A 61 9.52 4.57 2.85
CA VAL A 61 8.41 3.96 3.56
C VAL A 61 8.91 2.95 4.59
N ARG A 62 8.54 3.17 5.86
CA ARG A 62 8.88 2.29 7.00
C ARG A 62 7.64 1.64 7.62
N LEU A 63 6.52 2.36 7.73
CA LEU A 63 5.27 1.75 8.21
C LEU A 63 4.75 0.74 7.19
N ARG A 64 4.16 -0.37 7.67
CA ARG A 64 3.63 -1.44 6.81
C ARG A 64 2.54 -1.02 5.82
N ALA A 65 1.95 0.18 5.94
CA ALA A 65 1.04 0.74 4.94
C ALA A 65 1.32 2.22 4.65
N VAL A 66 1.14 2.61 3.39
CA VAL A 66 1.35 3.98 2.91
C VAL A 66 0.30 4.38 1.87
N ASP A 67 -0.27 5.56 2.04
CA ASP A 67 -1.18 6.16 1.04
C ASP A 67 -0.40 6.96 -0.01
N VAL A 68 -0.87 6.97 -1.26
CA VAL A 68 -0.42 7.88 -2.32
C VAL A 68 -1.64 8.54 -2.95
N PHE A 69 -1.75 9.86 -2.84
CA PHE A 69 -2.99 10.61 -3.12
C PHE A 69 -2.72 12.03 -3.64
N GLY A 70 -3.66 12.62 -4.38
CA GLY A 70 -3.49 13.95 -5.00
C GLY A 70 -4.69 14.41 -5.82
N GLY A 71 -4.60 15.56 -6.47
CA GLY A 71 -5.72 16.21 -7.15
C GLY A 71 -6.74 16.85 -6.19
N GLY A 72 -6.39 17.02 -4.92
CA GLY A 72 -7.25 17.57 -3.87
C GLY A 72 -7.12 19.08 -3.67
N GLY A 73 -6.47 19.79 -4.61
CA GLY A 73 -6.28 21.24 -4.54
C GLY A 73 -5.41 21.70 -3.36
N GLY A 74 -4.50 20.83 -2.89
CA GLY A 74 -3.66 21.13 -1.71
C GLY A 74 -4.35 20.87 -0.36
N ALA A 75 -5.58 20.33 -0.32
CA ALA A 75 -6.26 19.92 0.90
C ALA A 75 -5.69 18.60 1.49
N CYS A 76 -4.37 18.56 1.71
CA CYS A 76 -3.69 17.44 2.37
C CYS A 76 -4.00 17.46 3.88
N GLY A 77 -5.09 16.81 4.26
CA GLY A 77 -5.53 16.73 5.66
C GLY A 77 -4.42 16.24 6.60
N SER A 78 -3.98 17.13 7.49
CA SER A 78 -2.96 16.86 8.51
C SER A 78 -3.37 15.67 9.36
N GLY A 79 -2.62 14.56 9.26
CA GLY A 79 -2.93 13.29 9.92
C GLY A 79 -2.95 12.05 9.01
N ARG A 80 -2.97 12.19 7.67
CA ARG A 80 -2.79 11.03 6.78
C ARG A 80 -1.31 10.65 6.66
N HIS A 81 -0.96 9.41 6.99
CA HIS A 81 0.37 8.85 6.69
C HIS A 81 0.47 8.46 5.20
N GLY A 82 1.13 9.30 4.40
CA GLY A 82 1.30 9.02 2.98
C GLY A 82 1.98 10.12 2.17
N LEU A 83 2.22 9.79 0.90
CA LEU A 83 2.75 10.67 -0.12
C LEU A 83 1.62 11.48 -0.77
N CYS A 84 1.43 12.72 -0.31
CA CYS A 84 0.58 13.67 -1.03
C CYS A 84 1.31 14.23 -2.26
N LEU A 85 0.81 13.90 -3.45
CA LEU A 85 1.38 14.32 -4.73
C LEU A 85 1.24 15.83 -4.96
N ASP A 86 0.18 16.45 -4.44
CA ASP A 86 -0.05 17.90 -4.54
C ASP A 86 1.08 18.68 -3.83
N ALA A 87 1.58 18.16 -2.70
CA ALA A 87 2.69 18.73 -1.95
C ALA A 87 4.08 18.49 -2.58
N LEU A 88 4.15 17.76 -3.70
CA LEU A 88 5.38 17.60 -4.51
C LEU A 88 5.50 18.66 -5.61
N ASP A 89 4.45 19.46 -5.88
CA ASP A 89 4.48 20.40 -6.98
C ASP A 89 5.34 21.62 -6.65
N GLN A 90 6.46 21.74 -7.37
CA GLN A 90 7.37 22.89 -7.33
C GLN A 90 7.43 23.60 -8.68
N ARG A 91 6.69 23.13 -9.69
CA ARG A 91 6.49 23.85 -10.95
C ARG A 91 5.23 24.70 -10.83
N GLY A 92 5.31 25.94 -11.30
CA GLY A 92 4.10 26.74 -11.49
C GLY A 92 3.19 26.07 -12.53
N ASP A 93 1.88 26.08 -12.28
CA ASP A 93 0.86 25.42 -13.13
C ASP A 93 0.98 25.78 -14.62
N SER A 94 1.48 26.98 -14.94
CA SER A 94 1.78 27.43 -16.32
C SER A 94 2.80 26.60 -17.10
N GLN A 95 3.59 25.73 -16.44
CA GLN A 95 4.58 24.86 -17.08
C GLN A 95 4.15 23.38 -17.19
N GLN A 96 3.03 22.99 -16.57
CA GLN A 96 2.56 21.60 -16.57
C GLN A 96 1.69 21.36 -17.82
N ALA A 97 1.92 20.26 -18.55
CA ALA A 97 1.12 19.95 -19.74
C ALA A 97 -0.32 19.57 -19.36
N ASP A 98 -1.31 20.04 -20.13
CA ASP A 98 -2.74 19.83 -19.91
C ASP A 98 -3.15 18.38 -19.55
N GLN A 99 -2.57 17.39 -20.23
CA GLN A 99 -2.85 15.97 -19.97
C GLN A 99 -2.37 15.50 -18.59
N VAL A 100 -1.33 16.14 -18.03
CA VAL A 100 -0.83 15.91 -16.68
C VAL A 100 -1.83 16.48 -15.69
N LYS A 101 -2.16 17.77 -15.76
CA LYS A 101 -3.18 18.43 -14.91
C LYS A 101 -4.50 17.63 -14.84
N LYS A 102 -5.03 17.26 -16.01
CA LYS A 102 -6.28 16.49 -16.18
C LYS A 102 -6.21 15.05 -15.64
N THR A 103 -5.00 14.51 -15.45
CA THR A 103 -4.78 13.18 -14.84
C THR A 103 -4.46 13.29 -13.35
N ARG A 104 -3.70 14.30 -12.93
CA ARG A 104 -3.37 14.68 -11.55
C ARG A 104 -4.63 14.97 -10.73
N ALA A 105 -5.55 15.77 -11.28
CA ALA A 105 -6.89 16.03 -10.74
C ALA A 105 -7.80 14.78 -10.63
N LYS A 106 -7.46 13.67 -11.29
CA LYS A 106 -8.22 12.42 -11.28
C LYS A 106 -7.72 11.40 -10.24
N ILE A 107 -6.59 11.64 -9.58
CA ILE A 107 -5.99 10.69 -8.63
C ILE A 107 -6.87 10.56 -7.37
N GLY A 108 -7.33 11.67 -6.80
CA GLY A 108 -8.13 11.69 -5.58
C GLY A 108 -7.44 10.94 -4.43
N LEU A 109 -8.16 9.98 -3.84
CA LEU A 109 -7.64 9.09 -2.78
C LEU A 109 -6.53 8.14 -3.26
N GLY A 110 -6.29 8.05 -4.58
CA GLY A 110 -5.20 7.32 -5.21
C GLY A 110 -5.15 5.84 -4.84
N VAL A 111 -4.01 5.41 -4.30
CA VAL A 111 -3.79 4.02 -3.87
C VAL A 111 -3.31 3.96 -2.42
N THR A 112 -3.55 2.84 -1.76
CA THR A 112 -2.77 2.40 -0.60
C THR A 112 -1.86 1.27 -1.05
N LEU A 113 -0.60 1.30 -0.62
CA LEU A 113 0.34 0.19 -0.74
C LEU A 113 0.56 -0.38 0.66
N SER A 114 0.55 -1.71 0.83
CA SER A 114 0.90 -2.35 2.10
C SER A 114 1.85 -3.53 1.92
N LEU A 115 2.69 -3.74 2.94
CA LEU A 115 3.57 -4.87 3.09
C LEU A 115 2.89 -5.90 4.00
N GLU A 116 2.42 -6.99 3.40
CA GLU A 116 1.83 -8.14 4.08
C GLU A 116 2.83 -9.30 4.17
N SER A 117 2.46 -10.36 4.88
CA SER A 117 3.30 -11.55 5.08
C SER A 117 3.53 -12.37 3.80
N ASP A 118 2.66 -12.22 2.80
CA ASP A 118 2.70 -12.92 1.51
C ASP A 118 3.21 -12.04 0.36
N GLY A 119 3.42 -10.73 0.58
CA GLY A 119 3.92 -9.82 -0.44
C GLY A 119 3.52 -8.36 -0.24
N VAL A 120 3.75 -7.55 -1.29
CA VAL A 120 3.33 -6.16 -1.33
C VAL A 120 2.02 -6.05 -2.10
N TRP A 121 0.99 -5.51 -1.47
CA TRP A 121 -0.34 -5.32 -2.03
C TRP A 121 -0.59 -3.86 -2.42
N LEU A 122 -1.33 -3.68 -3.50
CA LEU A 122 -1.91 -2.40 -3.93
C LEU A 122 -3.43 -2.46 -3.76
N TYR A 123 -4.02 -1.45 -3.15
CA TYR A 123 -5.47 -1.23 -3.09
C TYR A 123 -5.83 0.09 -3.77
N ASN A 124 -6.69 0.05 -4.80
CA ASN A 124 -7.10 1.24 -5.54
C ASN A 124 -8.32 1.92 -4.89
N ARG A 125 -8.13 3.14 -4.40
CA ARG A 125 -9.15 3.97 -3.74
C ARG A 125 -9.63 5.14 -4.61
N SER A 126 -8.96 5.38 -5.74
CA SER A 126 -9.35 6.39 -6.71
C SER A 126 -10.63 5.97 -7.45
N GLN A 127 -11.32 6.94 -8.05
CA GLN A 127 -12.51 6.70 -8.88
C GLN A 127 -12.16 6.29 -10.32
N GLU A 128 -10.87 6.07 -10.62
CA GLU A 128 -10.35 5.70 -11.93
C GLU A 128 -9.58 4.38 -11.83
N PRO A 129 -9.41 3.63 -12.93
CA PRO A 129 -8.50 2.49 -12.94
C PRO A 129 -7.04 2.96 -12.80
N VAL A 130 -6.27 2.23 -11.99
CA VAL A 130 -4.79 2.30 -12.04
C VAL A 130 -4.25 1.12 -12.85
N PHE A 131 -3.07 1.30 -13.39
CA PHE A 131 -2.45 0.38 -14.34
C PHE A 131 -1.08 -0.02 -13.82
N VAL A 132 -0.81 -1.32 -13.65
CA VAL A 132 0.36 -1.84 -12.95
C VAL A 132 1.20 -2.72 -13.86
N SER A 133 2.52 -2.51 -13.86
CA SER A 133 3.50 -3.46 -14.36
C SER A 133 4.49 -3.78 -13.25
N SER A 134 4.62 -5.06 -12.92
CA SER A 134 5.61 -5.59 -11.99
C SER A 134 6.31 -6.78 -12.66
N PRO A 135 7.64 -6.89 -12.56
CA PRO A 135 8.36 -8.10 -12.98
C PRO A 135 7.86 -9.37 -12.29
N ALA A 136 7.39 -9.25 -11.03
CA ALA A 136 7.03 -10.38 -10.16
C ALA A 136 5.55 -10.81 -10.25
N LEU A 137 4.73 -10.15 -11.09
CA LEU A 137 3.28 -10.43 -11.16
C LEU A 137 2.94 -11.75 -11.87
N ASP A 138 3.66 -12.07 -12.96
CA ASP A 138 3.59 -13.34 -13.68
C ASP A 138 4.73 -13.38 -14.70
N ALA A 139 5.41 -14.53 -14.82
CA ALA A 139 6.51 -14.73 -15.75
C ALA A 139 6.09 -14.64 -17.24
N ALA A 140 4.85 -14.97 -17.58
CA ALA A 140 4.31 -14.78 -18.93
C ALA A 140 3.90 -13.31 -19.17
N ALA A 141 3.22 -12.68 -18.21
CA ALA A 141 2.88 -11.26 -18.23
C ALA A 141 4.11 -10.36 -18.38
N ALA A 142 5.18 -10.62 -17.64
CA ALA A 142 6.44 -9.89 -17.75
C ALA A 142 7.06 -10.03 -19.15
N LYS A 143 7.13 -11.25 -19.70
CA LYS A 143 7.62 -11.50 -21.07
C LYS A 143 6.76 -10.83 -22.16
N ALA A 144 5.45 -10.75 -21.94
CA ALA A 144 4.49 -10.14 -22.86
C ALA A 144 4.23 -8.64 -22.59
N LEU A 145 4.98 -8.02 -21.67
CA LEU A 145 4.84 -6.62 -21.25
C LEU A 145 3.38 -6.24 -20.90
N LEU A 146 2.68 -7.14 -20.22
CA LEU A 146 1.29 -6.94 -19.82
C LEU A 146 1.20 -5.94 -18.67
N VAL A 147 0.23 -5.04 -18.80
CA VAL A 147 -0.10 -4.03 -17.79
C VAL A 147 -1.49 -4.34 -17.24
N TRP A 148 -1.54 -4.65 -15.95
CA TRP A 148 -2.72 -5.06 -15.22
C TRP A 148 -3.58 -3.85 -14.86
N ARG A 149 -4.89 -3.90 -15.14
CA ARG A 149 -5.83 -2.81 -14.84
C ARG A 149 -6.57 -3.10 -13.53
N VAL A 150 -6.20 -2.41 -12.46
CA VAL A 150 -6.87 -2.50 -11.15
C VAL A 150 -7.99 -1.46 -11.10
N ALA A 151 -9.24 -1.93 -11.04
CA ALA A 151 -10.42 -1.06 -10.96
C ALA A 151 -10.54 -0.36 -9.58
N PRO A 152 -11.33 0.71 -9.46
CA PRO A 152 -11.72 1.27 -8.16
C PRO A 152 -12.23 0.19 -7.20
N GLY A 153 -11.83 0.28 -5.92
CA GLY A 153 -12.22 -0.67 -4.87
C GLY A 153 -11.63 -2.09 -5.00
N HIS A 154 -10.69 -2.31 -5.93
CA HIS A 154 -10.03 -3.61 -6.11
C HIS A 154 -8.58 -3.57 -5.59
N CYS A 155 -8.07 -4.74 -5.21
CA CYS A 155 -6.68 -4.96 -4.84
C CYS A 155 -5.92 -5.83 -5.86
N LEU A 156 -4.59 -5.84 -5.74
CA LEU A 156 -3.68 -6.69 -6.50
C LEU A 156 -2.40 -6.90 -5.65
N CYS A 157 -1.94 -8.13 -5.48
CA CYS A 157 -0.57 -8.37 -5.00
C CYS A 157 0.39 -7.97 -6.12
N ILE A 158 1.21 -6.94 -5.90
CA ILE A 158 2.10 -6.36 -6.90
C ILE A 158 3.53 -6.89 -6.83
N PHE A 159 3.89 -7.60 -5.76
CA PHE A 159 5.16 -8.29 -5.61
C PHE A 159 5.03 -9.42 -4.59
N ASP A 160 5.33 -10.65 -5.00
CA ASP A 160 5.39 -11.85 -4.16
C ASP A 160 6.88 -12.24 -4.00
N PRO A 161 7.44 -12.26 -2.77
CA PRO A 161 8.84 -12.63 -2.54
C PRO A 161 9.12 -14.13 -2.76
N SER A 162 8.09 -14.98 -2.70
CA SER A 162 8.19 -16.43 -2.95
C SER A 162 8.17 -16.77 -4.45
N CYS A 163 7.65 -15.87 -5.28
CA CYS A 163 7.65 -15.97 -6.75
C CYS A 163 8.68 -14.98 -7.36
N PRO A 164 10.00 -15.25 -7.26
CA PRO A 164 11.01 -14.34 -7.75
C PRO A 164 10.85 -14.14 -9.28
N PRO A 165 10.89 -12.88 -9.76
CA PRO A 165 10.67 -12.58 -11.16
C PRO A 165 11.70 -13.29 -12.04
N PRO A 166 11.28 -13.83 -13.21
CA PRO A 166 12.20 -14.52 -14.10
C PRO A 166 13.30 -13.58 -14.58
N ALA A 167 14.52 -14.10 -14.76
CA ALA A 167 15.66 -13.38 -15.31
C ALA A 167 15.43 -13.03 -16.80
N VAL A 168 14.66 -11.98 -17.06
CA VAL A 168 14.18 -11.59 -18.40
C VAL A 168 15.07 -10.49 -18.97
N SER A 169 16.16 -10.93 -19.60
CA SER A 169 16.97 -10.10 -20.51
C SER A 169 16.26 -9.96 -21.87
N LEU A 170 15.32 -9.03 -21.99
CA LEU A 170 14.66 -8.73 -23.27
C LEU A 170 15.65 -7.97 -24.18
N PRO A 171 15.87 -8.40 -25.44
CA PRO A 171 17.00 -7.91 -26.27
C PRO A 171 16.95 -6.43 -26.67
N HIS A 172 15.86 -5.71 -26.33
CA HIS A 172 15.65 -4.29 -26.64
C HIS A 172 15.22 -3.46 -25.42
N ILE A 173 15.17 -4.08 -24.23
CA ILE A 173 14.85 -3.42 -22.97
C ILE A 173 16.03 -3.71 -22.04
N GLY A 174 16.76 -2.66 -21.68
CA GLY A 174 17.92 -2.75 -20.77
C GLY A 174 17.54 -3.38 -19.42
N PRO A 175 18.54 -3.73 -18.58
CA PRO A 175 18.34 -4.51 -17.36
C PRO A 175 17.15 -3.99 -16.52
N VAL A 176 16.07 -4.78 -16.51
CA VAL A 176 14.85 -4.48 -15.76
C VAL A 176 15.13 -4.78 -14.30
N ASP A 177 15.01 -3.77 -13.43
CA ASP A 177 15.11 -4.00 -11.99
C ASP A 177 13.95 -4.89 -11.53
N PRO A 178 14.21 -6.12 -11.02
CA PRO A 178 13.18 -7.03 -10.54
C PRO A 178 12.36 -6.45 -9.37
N ARG A 179 12.86 -5.41 -8.70
CA ARG A 179 12.22 -4.73 -7.55
C ARG A 179 11.59 -3.37 -7.90
N SER A 180 11.58 -2.96 -9.17
CA SER A 180 10.84 -1.77 -9.64
C SER A 180 9.44 -2.16 -10.11
N VAL A 181 8.43 -1.72 -9.38
CA VAL A 181 7.01 -1.80 -9.79
C VAL A 181 6.54 -0.43 -10.28
N ARG A 182 5.84 -0.42 -11.42
CA ARG A 182 5.38 0.80 -12.10
C ARG A 182 3.86 0.89 -12.10
N ILE A 183 3.32 2.01 -11.63
CA ILE A 183 1.88 2.23 -11.45
C ILE A 183 1.48 3.55 -12.14
N SER A 184 0.62 3.50 -13.14
CA SER A 184 0.07 4.70 -13.81
C SER A 184 -1.36 4.98 -13.38
N PHE A 185 -1.68 6.26 -13.16
CA PHE A 185 -3.02 6.70 -12.75
C PHE A 185 -3.89 7.01 -13.98
N ALA A 186 -5.09 6.44 -14.05
CA ALA A 186 -6.13 6.69 -15.07
C ALA A 186 -5.73 6.48 -16.56
N LYS A 187 -4.49 6.05 -16.87
CA LYS A 187 -3.99 5.83 -18.24
C LYS A 187 -3.13 4.57 -18.34
N GLY A 188 -3.57 3.58 -19.12
CA GLY A 188 -2.80 2.37 -19.42
C GLY A 188 -1.75 2.56 -20.51
N TRP A 189 -0.75 1.67 -20.52
CA TRP A 189 0.30 1.57 -21.52
C TRP A 189 0.61 0.09 -21.85
N GLY A 190 1.47 -0.16 -22.83
CA GLY A 190 1.83 -1.48 -23.32
C GLY A 190 1.11 -1.87 -24.62
N PRO A 191 1.20 -3.13 -25.06
CA PRO A 191 0.73 -3.55 -26.39
C PRO A 191 -0.74 -3.25 -26.70
N LYS A 192 -1.61 -3.32 -25.66
CA LYS A 192 -3.07 -3.15 -25.73
C LYS A 192 -3.54 -1.68 -25.67
N TYR A 193 -2.62 -0.72 -25.63
CA TYR A 193 -2.93 0.71 -25.46
C TYR A 193 -2.15 1.58 -26.46
N SER A 194 -2.56 2.84 -26.64
CA SER A 194 -1.87 3.81 -27.50
C SER A 194 -0.52 4.28 -26.94
N ARG A 195 -0.31 4.18 -25.63
CA ARG A 195 0.98 4.43 -24.97
C ARG A 195 1.79 3.14 -24.99
N ARG A 196 3.01 3.16 -25.52
CA ARG A 196 3.88 1.97 -25.56
C ARG A 196 4.68 1.76 -24.27
N ASP A 197 5.11 2.84 -23.63
CA ASP A 197 5.85 2.82 -22.37
C ASP A 197 5.18 3.70 -21.28
N VAL A 198 5.54 3.47 -20.02
CA VAL A 198 5.02 4.21 -18.85
C VAL A 198 5.40 5.69 -18.88
N THR A 199 6.53 6.06 -19.49
CA THR A 199 6.95 7.47 -19.64
C THR A 199 6.06 8.30 -20.57
N ALA A 200 5.16 7.65 -21.31
CA ALA A 200 4.08 8.31 -22.06
C ALA A 200 2.80 8.52 -21.22
N CYS A 201 2.73 8.00 -19.99
CA CYS A 201 1.64 8.24 -19.06
C CYS A 201 1.79 9.61 -18.38
N PRO A 202 0.72 10.43 -18.26
CA PRO A 202 0.87 11.78 -17.73
C PRO A 202 1.25 11.85 -16.25
N CYS A 203 0.82 10.87 -15.44
CA CYS A 203 1.12 10.76 -14.02
C CYS A 203 1.36 9.28 -13.68
N TRP A 204 2.52 8.93 -13.15
CA TRP A 204 2.86 7.58 -12.71
C TRP A 204 3.77 7.56 -11.49
N LEU A 205 3.85 6.40 -10.85
CA LEU A 205 4.59 6.12 -9.63
C LEU A 205 5.52 4.93 -9.90
N GLU A 206 6.76 5.03 -9.44
CA GLU A 206 7.69 3.91 -9.35
C GLU A 206 7.87 3.54 -7.88
N VAL A 207 7.70 2.26 -7.57
CA VAL A 207 7.88 1.66 -6.25
C VAL A 207 9.13 0.81 -6.33
N LEU A 208 10.19 1.24 -5.63
CA LEU A 208 11.47 0.55 -5.56
C LEU A 208 11.52 -0.23 -4.26
N LEU A 209 11.37 -1.55 -4.33
CA LEU A 209 11.33 -2.42 -3.16
C LEU A 209 12.75 -2.68 -2.63
N ALA A 210 12.89 -2.74 -1.31
CA ALA A 210 14.14 -3.09 -0.67
C ALA A 210 14.55 -4.55 -0.99
N PRO A 211 15.85 -4.88 -0.95
CA PRO A 211 16.28 -6.27 -0.78
C PRO A 211 15.68 -6.87 0.50
N PRO A 212 15.47 -8.20 0.57
CA PRO A 212 15.27 -8.85 1.86
C PRO A 212 16.48 -8.58 2.75
N SER A 213 16.21 -8.32 4.03
CA SER A 213 17.20 -8.08 5.11
C SER A 213 17.77 -9.39 5.65
#